data_AF-A0A3M0YZC3-F1
#
_entry.id   AF-A0A3M0YZC3-F1
#
_cell.length_a   1.000
_cell.length_b   1.000
_cell.length_c   1.000
_cell.angle_alpha   90.00
_cell.angle_beta   90.00
_cell.angle_gamma   90.00
#
_symmetry.space_group_name_H-M   'P 1'
#
loop_
_entity.id
_entity.type
_entity.pdbx_description
1 polymer ?
#
loop_
_entity_poly.entity_id
_entity_poly.type
_entity_poly.pdbx_seq_one_letter_code
_entity_poly.pdbx_strand_id
1 'polypeptide(L)'
;MKTNRILDLTIYLLGLIASLPFLAPFFTKIGLVFPAKIIYFIYSFFCHQFSYRSIMLFDYQIAWCARDTAIWLSIFVCFVLVRSNFLPKIKWYWVIPFIIPMALDGGIQTIITILGISPTGNFVSEAFYVSNNLARFVTGTLFGIGVGWWLSWQIRLIGEQEYEKINFKFEIFRTRGLNIILKTGIIFCFMLLAYVLLVFLWRVSSTINQPTDWLDSAVKTPSTKFFERRTNGLCPTDATKDPLALNCFLQIDLGR
;
A
#
# COMPACT_ATOMS: atom_id res chain seq x y z
N MET A 1 -12.13 19.73 -21.43
CA MET A 1 -12.34 19.27 -20.03
C MET A 1 -12.02 20.42 -19.10
N LYS A 2 -12.96 20.83 -18.22
CA LYS A 2 -12.70 21.88 -17.21
C LYS A 2 -11.56 21.41 -16.29
N THR A 3 -10.56 22.24 -16.05
CA THR A 3 -9.40 21.89 -15.21
C THR A 3 -9.80 21.90 -13.74
N ASN A 4 -9.89 20.72 -13.13
CA ASN A 4 -10.13 20.57 -11.69
C ASN A 4 -8.79 20.55 -10.95
N ARG A 5 -8.29 21.74 -10.59
CA ARG A 5 -6.95 21.92 -10.01
C ARG A 5 -6.76 21.15 -8.69
N ILE A 6 -7.80 21.04 -7.86
CA ILE A 6 -7.76 20.30 -6.60
C ILE A 6 -7.56 18.80 -6.87
N LEU A 7 -8.33 18.25 -7.80
CA LEU A 7 -8.21 16.85 -8.20
C LEU A 7 -6.83 16.58 -8.82
N ASP A 8 -6.35 17.48 -9.68
CA ASP A 8 -5.04 17.37 -10.33
C ASP A 8 -3.88 17.41 -9.30
N LEU A 9 -3.94 18.32 -8.33
CA LEU A 9 -2.97 18.40 -7.24
C LEU A 9 -3.00 17.13 -6.38
N THR A 10 -4.19 16.61 -6.08
CA THR A 10 -4.34 15.40 -5.26
C THR A 10 -3.78 14.19 -5.99
N ILE A 11 -4.00 14.06 -7.30
CA ILE A 11 -3.39 13.02 -8.14
C ILE A 11 -1.86 13.12 -8.09
N TYR A 12 -1.31 14.33 -8.21
CA TYR A 12 0.13 14.54 -8.14
C TYR A 12 0.71 14.09 -6.79
N LEU A 13 0.10 14.52 -5.68
CA LEU A 13 0.54 14.14 -4.33
C LEU A 13 0.41 12.64 -4.08
N LEU A 14 -0.69 12.01 -4.52
CA LEU A 14 -0.87 10.56 -4.43
C LEU A 14 0.14 9.80 -5.29
N GLY A 15 0.49 10.32 -6.46
CA GLY A 15 1.54 9.76 -7.31
C GLY A 15 2.90 9.77 -6.63
N LEU A 16 3.25 10.86 -5.93
CA LEU A 16 4.46 10.93 -5.10
C LEU A 16 4.41 9.90 -3.96
N ILE A 17 3.29 9.86 -3.21
CA ILE A 17 3.11 8.92 -2.10
C ILE A 17 3.24 7.47 -2.58
N ALA A 18 2.64 7.13 -3.72
CA ALA A 18 2.65 5.77 -4.25
C ALA A 18 3.99 5.34 -4.87
N SER A 19 4.80 6.28 -5.38
CA SER A 19 6.04 5.98 -6.13
C SER A 19 7.31 6.02 -5.28
N LEU A 20 7.43 6.94 -4.32
CA LEU A 20 8.64 7.10 -3.51
C LEU A 20 9.10 5.80 -2.78
N PRO A 21 8.20 4.92 -2.26
CA PRO A 21 8.63 3.68 -1.61
C PRO A 21 9.45 2.73 -2.49
N PHE A 22 9.25 2.80 -3.81
CA PHE A 22 10.02 2.04 -4.80
C PHE A 22 11.40 2.65 -5.06
N LEU A 23 11.60 3.95 -4.79
CA LEU A 23 12.90 4.60 -4.93
C LEU A 23 13.85 4.28 -3.77
N ALA A 24 13.34 3.93 -2.59
CA ALA A 24 14.17 3.53 -1.44
C ALA A 24 15.17 2.39 -1.75
N PRO A 25 14.75 1.23 -2.30
CA PRO A 25 15.69 0.17 -2.65
C PRO A 25 16.64 0.57 -3.79
N PHE A 26 16.17 1.38 -4.75
CA PHE A 26 17.03 1.89 -5.83
C PHE A 26 18.15 2.78 -5.29
N PHE A 27 17.83 3.77 -4.45
CA PHE A 27 18.82 4.63 -3.79
C PHE A 27 19.77 3.84 -2.91
N THR A 28 19.28 2.82 -2.21
CA THR A 28 20.12 1.92 -1.42
C THR A 28 21.11 1.17 -2.32
N LYS A 29 20.64 0.65 -3.46
CA LYS A 29 21.47 -0.07 -4.44
C LYS A 29 22.59 0.78 -5.03
N ILE A 30 22.35 2.06 -5.30
CA ILE A 30 23.35 2.98 -5.87
C ILE A 30 24.17 3.74 -4.81
N GLY A 31 24.03 3.39 -3.53
CA GLY A 31 24.80 4.00 -2.43
C GLY A 31 24.32 5.38 -1.95
N LEU A 32 23.16 5.86 -2.42
CA LEU A 32 22.51 7.07 -1.91
C LEU A 32 21.78 6.79 -0.58
N VAL A 33 22.55 6.50 0.47
CA VAL A 33 22.05 6.06 1.78
C VAL A 33 21.14 7.11 2.43
N PHE A 34 21.52 8.38 2.45
CA PHE A 34 20.75 9.41 3.13
C PHE A 34 19.36 9.65 2.50
N PRO A 35 19.22 9.82 1.16
CA PRO A 35 17.91 9.84 0.52
C PRO A 35 17.05 8.61 0.81
N ALA A 36 17.63 7.40 0.79
CA ALA A 36 16.91 6.18 1.11
C ALA A 36 16.42 6.14 2.57
N LYS A 37 17.27 6.57 3.53
CA LYS A 37 16.90 6.69 4.96
C LYS A 37 15.70 7.62 5.15
N ILE A 38 15.66 8.77 4.45
CA ILE A 38 14.51 9.70 4.50
C ILE A 38 13.22 9.02 4.05
N ILE A 39 13.26 8.30 2.93
CA ILE A 39 12.09 7.58 2.42
C ILE A 39 11.62 6.55 3.45
N TYR A 40 12.51 5.66 3.92
CA TYR A 40 12.15 4.66 4.93
C TYR A 40 11.58 5.29 6.20
N PHE A 41 12.15 6.40 6.66
CA PHE A 41 11.70 7.14 7.84
C PHE A 41 10.29 7.73 7.65
N ILE A 42 10.05 8.47 6.57
CA ILE A 42 8.72 9.06 6.30
C ILE A 42 7.64 7.97 6.21
N TYR A 43 7.92 6.86 5.53
CA TYR A 43 6.95 5.77 5.41
C TYR A 43 6.78 4.93 6.68
N SER A 44 7.63 5.12 7.70
CA SER A 44 7.49 4.42 8.98
C SER A 44 6.32 4.85 9.83
N PHE A 45 5.80 6.06 9.59
CA PHE A 45 4.59 6.55 10.24
C PHE A 45 3.33 5.85 9.72
N PHE A 46 3.40 5.29 8.51
CA PHE A 46 2.27 4.66 7.83
C PHE A 46 2.42 3.14 7.70
N CYS A 47 3.64 2.63 7.88
CA CYS A 47 3.96 1.21 7.71
C CYS A 47 4.97 0.72 8.75
N HIS A 48 4.73 -0.46 9.29
CA HIS A 48 5.69 -1.13 10.17
C HIS A 48 6.94 -1.64 9.45
N GLN A 49 6.92 -1.77 8.12
CA GLN A 49 8.08 -2.12 7.29
C GLN A 49 8.76 -3.44 7.70
N PHE A 50 7.95 -4.44 8.05
CA PHE A 50 8.42 -5.81 8.27
C PHE A 50 8.79 -6.46 6.94
N SER A 51 10.01 -6.97 6.84
CA SER A 51 10.56 -7.50 5.58
C SER A 51 9.77 -8.67 5.02
N TYR A 52 9.35 -9.60 5.88
CA TYR A 52 8.59 -10.79 5.50
C TYR A 52 7.18 -10.49 4.95
N ARG A 53 6.71 -9.23 5.05
CA ARG A 53 5.43 -8.74 4.51
C ARG A 53 5.63 -7.77 3.34
N SER A 54 6.85 -7.57 2.88
CA SER A 54 7.23 -6.59 1.85
C SER A 54 7.61 -7.28 0.54
N ILE A 55 7.69 -6.48 -0.52
CA ILE A 55 8.23 -6.84 -1.83
C ILE A 55 9.66 -6.30 -1.88
N MET A 56 10.59 -7.00 -2.53
CA MET A 56 11.98 -6.55 -2.61
C MET A 56 12.38 -6.21 -4.04
N LEU A 57 13.28 -5.25 -4.17
CA LEU A 57 13.95 -4.87 -5.42
C LEU A 57 15.44 -4.73 -5.11
N PHE A 58 16.29 -5.32 -5.94
CA PHE A 58 17.74 -5.28 -5.75
C PHE A 58 18.19 -5.84 -4.38
N ASP A 59 17.51 -6.87 -3.88
CA ASP A 59 17.68 -7.46 -2.54
C ASP A 59 17.25 -6.57 -1.35
N TYR A 60 16.73 -5.38 -1.62
CA TYR A 60 16.21 -4.46 -0.61
C TYR A 60 14.68 -4.38 -0.63
N GLN A 61 14.05 -4.46 0.54
CA GLN A 61 12.60 -4.28 0.65
C GLN A 61 12.17 -2.87 0.24
N ILE A 62 11.03 -2.72 -0.42
CA ILE A 62 10.42 -1.39 -0.60
C ILE A 62 10.03 -0.80 0.75
N ALA A 63 9.84 0.52 0.84
CA ALA A 63 9.51 1.19 2.11
C ALA A 63 8.07 0.91 2.63
N TRP A 64 7.41 -0.13 2.12
CA TRP A 64 6.05 -0.54 2.45
C TRP A 64 5.89 -2.05 2.53
N CYS A 65 4.80 -2.50 3.15
CA CYS A 65 4.34 -3.88 2.99
C CYS A 65 3.56 -4.05 1.68
N ALA A 66 3.34 -5.30 1.26
CA ALA A 66 2.56 -5.62 0.06
C ALA A 66 1.12 -5.06 0.14
N ARG A 67 0.54 -5.00 1.35
CA ARG A 67 -0.80 -4.44 1.59
C ARG A 67 -0.84 -2.94 1.34
N ASP A 68 0.06 -2.18 1.97
CA ASP A 68 0.09 -0.71 1.82
C ASP A 68 0.38 -0.32 0.37
N THR A 69 1.27 -1.07 -0.29
CA THR A 69 1.55 -0.92 -1.72
C THR A 69 0.29 -1.05 -2.55
N ALA A 70 -0.52 -2.09 -2.32
CA ALA A 70 -1.78 -2.30 -3.02
C ALA A 70 -2.82 -1.21 -2.73
N ILE A 71 -2.94 -0.77 -1.48
CA ILE A 71 -3.90 0.27 -1.05
C ILE A 71 -3.59 1.59 -1.77
N TRP A 72 -2.36 2.08 -1.65
CA TRP A 72 -1.99 3.39 -2.19
C TRP A 72 -1.98 3.43 -3.72
N LEU A 73 -1.50 2.36 -4.38
CA LEU A 73 -1.57 2.25 -5.84
C LEU A 73 -3.02 2.20 -6.34
N SER A 74 -3.90 1.43 -5.68
CA SER A 74 -5.32 1.36 -6.09
C SER A 74 -6.03 2.69 -5.88
N ILE A 75 -5.76 3.40 -4.77
CA ILE A 75 -6.29 4.74 -4.54
C ILE A 75 -5.84 5.69 -5.65
N PHE A 76 -4.54 5.72 -5.97
CA PHE A 76 -4.00 6.54 -7.04
C PHE A 76 -4.66 6.24 -8.39
N VAL A 77 -4.78 4.95 -8.75
CA VAL A 77 -5.45 4.51 -10.00
C VAL A 77 -6.91 4.98 -10.03
N CYS A 78 -7.68 4.84 -8.94
CA CYS A 78 -9.05 5.33 -8.88
C CYS A 78 -9.15 6.85 -9.10
N PHE A 79 -8.25 7.63 -8.51
CA PHE A 79 -8.19 9.08 -8.72
C PHE A 79 -7.95 9.44 -10.19
N VAL A 80 -6.99 8.77 -10.84
CA VAL A 80 -6.71 8.94 -12.28
C VAL A 80 -7.93 8.55 -13.14
N LEU A 81 -8.60 7.44 -12.81
CA LEU A 81 -9.77 6.97 -13.56
C LEU A 81 -11.04 7.82 -13.34
N VAL A 82 -11.19 8.45 -12.17
CA VAL A 82 -12.24 9.46 -11.96
C VAL A 82 -11.93 10.73 -12.76
N ARG A 83 -10.65 11.13 -12.84
CA ARG A 83 -10.20 12.27 -13.65
C ARG A 83 -10.40 12.07 -15.15
N SER A 84 -10.35 10.84 -15.63
CA SER A 84 -10.66 10.47 -17.03
C SER A 84 -12.16 10.24 -17.29
N ASN A 85 -13.04 10.41 -16.29
CA ASN A 85 -14.46 10.09 -16.33
C ASN A 85 -14.77 8.59 -16.52
N PHE A 86 -13.78 7.71 -16.36
CA PHE A 86 -13.98 6.27 -16.48
C PHE A 86 -14.82 5.71 -15.32
N LEU A 87 -14.64 6.21 -14.09
CA LEU A 87 -15.37 5.71 -12.93
C LEU A 87 -16.60 6.59 -12.59
N PRO A 88 -17.84 6.05 -12.53
CA PRO A 88 -19.03 6.81 -12.16
C PRO A 88 -19.09 7.12 -10.66
N LYS A 89 -19.91 8.11 -10.26
CA LYS A 89 -20.16 8.40 -8.85
C LYS A 89 -20.81 7.20 -8.16
N ILE A 90 -20.29 6.85 -7.00
CA ILE A 90 -20.82 5.82 -6.11
C ILE A 90 -21.27 6.43 -4.77
N LYS A 91 -22.24 5.79 -4.12
CA LYS A 91 -22.67 6.15 -2.76
C LYS A 91 -21.73 5.50 -1.73
N TRP A 92 -21.60 6.10 -0.54
CA TRP A 92 -20.64 5.67 0.50
C TRP A 92 -20.81 4.20 0.92
N TYR A 93 -22.04 3.67 0.95
CA TYR A 93 -22.28 2.29 1.37
C TYR A 93 -21.70 1.23 0.42
N TRP A 94 -21.41 1.60 -0.84
CA TRP A 94 -20.72 0.70 -1.77
C TRP A 94 -19.28 0.40 -1.35
N VAL A 95 -18.70 1.19 -0.43
CA VAL A 95 -17.34 0.98 0.10
C VAL A 95 -17.30 -0.19 1.09
N ILE A 96 -18.39 -0.49 1.79
CA ILE A 96 -18.48 -1.55 2.82
C ILE A 96 -17.95 -2.91 2.32
N PRO A 97 -18.43 -3.48 1.21
CA PRO A 97 -17.95 -4.78 0.73
C PRO A 97 -16.46 -4.81 0.39
N PHE A 98 -15.85 -3.67 0.08
CA PHE A 98 -14.41 -3.57 -0.19
C PHE A 98 -13.56 -3.55 1.07
N ILE A 99 -14.11 -3.07 2.19
CA ILE A 99 -13.41 -3.01 3.48
C ILE A 99 -13.38 -4.39 4.14
N ILE A 100 -14.46 -5.17 4.01
CA ILE A 100 -14.63 -6.44 4.72
C ILE A 100 -13.44 -7.41 4.54
N PRO A 101 -12.94 -7.71 3.31
CA PRO A 101 -11.84 -8.66 3.15
C PRO A 101 -10.57 -8.24 3.89
N MET A 102 -10.23 -6.95 3.86
CA MET A 102 -9.05 -6.42 4.57
C MET A 102 -9.28 -6.36 6.08
N ALA A 103 -10.48 -6.01 6.53
CA ALA A 103 -10.83 -6.01 7.94
C ALA A 103 -10.76 -7.43 8.54
N LEU A 104 -11.18 -8.45 7.79
CA LEU A 104 -11.02 -9.85 8.19
C LEU A 104 -9.54 -10.26 8.18
N ASP A 105 -8.85 -10.12 7.05
CA ASP A 105 -7.44 -10.53 6.90
C ASP A 105 -6.50 -9.79 7.86
N GLY A 106 -6.51 -8.46 7.84
CA GLY A 106 -5.67 -7.62 8.68
C GLY A 106 -6.13 -7.56 10.14
N GLY A 107 -7.44 -7.48 10.38
CA GLY A 107 -7.99 -7.38 11.73
C GLY A 107 -7.81 -8.66 12.53
N ILE A 108 -8.05 -9.84 11.95
CA ILE A 108 -7.77 -11.12 12.60
C ILE A 108 -6.29 -11.22 12.97
N GLN A 109 -5.39 -10.87 12.05
CA GLN A 109 -3.96 -10.87 12.33
C GLN A 109 -3.59 -9.92 13.49
N THR A 110 -4.13 -8.71 13.52
CA THR A 110 -3.88 -7.73 14.59
C THR A 110 -4.40 -8.23 15.94
N ILE A 111 -5.63 -8.75 15.99
CA ILE A 111 -6.24 -9.28 17.22
C ILE A 111 -5.40 -10.43 17.78
N ILE A 112 -4.99 -11.38 16.95
CA ILE A 112 -4.13 -12.51 17.37
C ILE A 112 -2.78 -12.00 17.90
N THR A 113 -2.18 -11.02 17.22
CA THR A 113 -0.88 -10.45 17.64
C THR A 113 -1.00 -9.75 18.99
N ILE A 114 -2.10 -9.05 19.26
CA ILE A 114 -2.36 -8.37 20.55
C ILE A 114 -2.68 -9.38 21.66
N LEU A 115 -3.47 -10.42 21.36
CA LEU A 115 -3.88 -11.42 22.35
C LEU A 115 -2.79 -12.45 22.68
N GLY A 116 -1.70 -12.52 21.90
CA GLY A 116 -0.58 -13.41 22.18
C GLY A 116 -0.92 -14.91 22.09
N ILE A 117 -1.96 -15.29 21.33
CA ILE A 117 -2.45 -16.66 21.24
C ILE A 117 -1.59 -17.46 20.25
N SER A 118 -0.85 -18.46 20.77
CA SER A 118 -0.09 -19.47 20.01
C SER A 118 -0.76 -20.86 20.14
N PRO A 119 -0.66 -21.76 19.12
CA PRO A 119 -1.23 -23.11 19.16
C PRO A 119 -0.73 -24.02 20.30
N THR A 120 0.34 -23.67 21.01
CA THR A 120 0.96 -24.51 22.05
C THR A 120 0.58 -24.13 23.49
N GLY A 121 -0.33 -23.17 23.70
CA GLY A 121 -0.83 -22.80 25.04
C GLY A 121 0.19 -22.09 25.94
N ASN A 122 1.38 -21.79 25.42
CA ASN A 122 2.38 -20.96 26.10
C ASN A 122 2.34 -19.52 25.54
N PHE A 123 2.65 -18.53 26.39
CA PHE A 123 2.91 -17.14 25.99
C PHE A 123 4.18 -17.09 25.12
N VAL A 124 4.07 -17.48 23.86
CA VAL A 124 5.14 -17.42 22.89
C VAL A 124 4.61 -16.72 21.64
N SER A 125 5.43 -15.81 21.15
CA SER A 125 5.30 -14.93 19.99
C SER A 125 5.14 -15.64 18.64
N GLU A 126 4.25 -16.63 18.54
CA GLU A 126 3.92 -17.32 17.30
C GLU A 126 2.50 -16.95 16.91
N ALA A 127 2.36 -16.06 15.93
CA ALA A 127 1.06 -15.64 15.44
C ALA A 127 0.30 -16.84 14.83
N PHE A 128 -0.87 -17.16 15.37
CA PHE A 128 -1.81 -18.17 14.86
C PHE A 128 -2.15 -17.97 13.36
N TYR A 129 -2.10 -16.74 12.86
CA TYR A 129 -2.33 -16.43 11.45
C TYR A 129 -1.42 -15.31 10.95
N VAL A 130 -0.73 -15.55 9.83
CA VAL A 130 0.05 -14.54 9.09
C VAL A 130 -0.32 -14.62 7.62
N SER A 131 -0.83 -13.50 7.07
CA SER A 131 -1.15 -13.40 5.65
C SER A 131 0.12 -13.40 4.80
N ASN A 132 0.12 -14.17 3.70
CA ASN A 132 1.12 -14.08 2.64
C ASN A 132 0.99 -12.78 1.83
N ASN A 133 1.98 -12.48 0.99
CA ASN A 133 2.02 -11.20 0.27
C ASN A 133 0.96 -11.09 -0.82
N LEU A 134 0.59 -12.19 -1.50
CA LEU A 134 -0.50 -12.20 -2.47
C LEU A 134 -1.84 -11.82 -1.81
N ALA A 135 -2.18 -12.45 -0.69
CA ALA A 135 -3.40 -12.16 0.07
C ALA A 135 -3.42 -10.72 0.57
N ARG A 136 -2.29 -10.22 1.10
CA ARG A 136 -2.12 -8.82 1.49
C ARG A 136 -2.38 -7.87 0.33
N PHE A 137 -1.85 -8.17 -0.84
CA PHE A 137 -2.01 -7.35 -2.03
C PHE A 137 -3.46 -7.37 -2.52
N VAL A 138 -4.11 -8.55 -2.53
CA VAL A 138 -5.52 -8.72 -2.92
C VAL A 138 -6.45 -7.94 -2.00
N THR A 139 -6.34 -8.13 -0.68
CA THR A 139 -7.20 -7.44 0.29
C THR A 139 -6.95 -5.93 0.31
N GLY A 140 -5.69 -5.52 0.20
CA GLY A 140 -5.30 -4.11 0.06
C GLY A 140 -5.82 -3.47 -1.22
N THR A 141 -5.82 -4.21 -2.34
CA THR A 141 -6.37 -3.74 -3.63
C THR A 141 -7.87 -3.47 -3.51
N LEU A 142 -8.63 -4.42 -2.95
CA LEU A 142 -10.08 -4.25 -2.77
C LEU A 142 -10.37 -3.02 -1.91
N PHE A 143 -9.72 -2.91 -0.74
CA PHE A 143 -9.87 -1.76 0.13
C PHE A 143 -9.54 -0.43 -0.58
N GLY A 144 -8.40 -0.38 -1.27
CA GLY A 144 -7.96 0.80 -2.00
C GLY A 144 -8.89 1.19 -3.15
N ILE A 145 -9.47 0.23 -3.87
CA ILE A 145 -10.51 0.48 -4.89
C ILE A 145 -11.73 1.13 -4.24
N GLY A 146 -12.27 0.55 -3.16
CA GLY A 146 -13.47 1.06 -2.51
C GLY A 146 -13.28 2.48 -1.98
N VAL A 147 -12.25 2.69 -1.16
CA VAL A 147 -11.96 4.00 -0.55
C VAL A 147 -11.55 5.01 -1.61
N GLY A 148 -10.64 4.65 -2.52
CA GLY A 148 -10.14 5.51 -3.58
C GLY A 148 -11.25 5.97 -4.53
N TRP A 149 -12.15 5.08 -4.94
CA TRP A 149 -13.27 5.41 -5.82
C TRP A 149 -14.25 6.36 -5.14
N TRP A 150 -14.65 6.11 -3.90
CA TRP A 150 -15.56 7.03 -3.19
C TRP A 150 -14.90 8.39 -2.94
N LEU A 151 -13.66 8.39 -2.40
CA LEU A 151 -12.94 9.61 -2.02
C LEU A 151 -12.61 10.49 -3.23
N SER A 152 -12.15 9.89 -4.33
CA SER A 152 -11.84 10.64 -5.56
C SER A 152 -13.05 11.39 -6.11
N TRP A 153 -14.26 10.83 -5.99
CA TRP A 153 -15.48 11.55 -6.34
C TRP A 153 -15.80 12.69 -5.37
N GLN A 154 -15.58 12.53 -4.06
CA GLN A 154 -15.77 13.65 -3.12
C GLN A 154 -14.84 14.81 -3.47
N ILE A 155 -13.55 14.55 -3.68
CA ILE A 155 -12.57 15.57 -4.07
C ILE A 155 -12.93 16.22 -5.41
N ARG A 156 -13.34 15.41 -6.39
CA ARG A 156 -13.81 15.92 -7.68
C ARG A 156 -14.98 16.89 -7.51
N LEU A 157 -15.99 16.51 -6.73
CA LEU A 157 -17.18 17.33 -6.47
C LEU A 157 -16.82 18.63 -5.74
N ILE A 158 -15.88 18.61 -4.79
CA ILE A 158 -15.39 19.83 -4.12
C ILE A 158 -14.80 20.79 -5.15
N GLY A 159 -13.92 20.31 -6.04
CA GLY A 159 -13.35 21.14 -7.09
C GLY A 159 -14.37 21.61 -8.15
N GLU A 160 -15.41 20.83 -8.41
CA GLU A 160 -16.51 21.23 -9.33
C GLU A 160 -17.46 22.24 -8.68
N GLN A 161 -17.74 22.15 -7.37
CA GLN A 161 -18.57 23.12 -6.64
C GLN A 161 -17.94 24.52 -6.60
N GLU A 162 -16.61 24.61 -6.42
CA GLU A 162 -15.89 25.87 -6.55
C GLU A 162 -16.07 26.49 -7.95
N TYR A 163 -16.15 25.65 -8.98
CA TYR A 163 -16.37 26.10 -10.36
C TYR A 163 -17.84 26.45 -10.65
N GLU A 164 -18.82 25.67 -10.18
CA GLU A 164 -20.24 25.94 -10.41
C GLU A 164 -20.76 27.17 -9.65
N LYS A 165 -20.18 27.51 -8.50
CA LYS A 165 -20.40 28.83 -7.88
C LYS A 165 -20.11 29.99 -8.84
N ILE A 166 -19.25 29.78 -9.85
CA ILE A 166 -18.89 30.77 -10.88
C ILE A 166 -19.79 30.64 -12.12
N ASN A 167 -20.41 29.49 -12.39
CA ASN A 167 -21.23 29.24 -13.58
C ASN A 167 -22.34 28.22 -13.28
N PHE A 168 -23.59 28.69 -13.19
CA PHE A 168 -24.73 27.88 -12.77
C PHE A 168 -25.38 27.11 -13.94
N LYS A 169 -25.33 25.78 -13.91
CA LYS A 169 -26.31 24.90 -14.57
C LYS A 169 -26.22 23.48 -14.02
N PHE A 170 -27.32 22.95 -13.53
CA PHE A 170 -27.37 21.66 -12.83
C PHE A 170 -27.78 20.52 -13.78
N GLU A 171 -27.03 19.40 -13.78
CA GLU A 171 -27.44 18.15 -14.44
C GLU A 171 -27.29 16.94 -13.51
N ILE A 172 -28.27 16.04 -13.55
CA ILE A 172 -28.38 14.87 -12.64
C ILE A 172 -27.81 13.63 -13.32
N PHE A 173 -26.76 13.04 -12.73
CA PHE A 173 -26.16 11.78 -13.20
C PHE A 173 -26.83 10.55 -12.58
N ARG A 174 -27.31 9.62 -13.43
CA ARG A 174 -27.89 8.31 -13.05
C ARG A 174 -26.97 7.17 -13.51
N THR A 175 -26.50 6.31 -12.61
CA THR A 175 -25.64 5.16 -12.93
C THR A 175 -26.22 3.82 -12.45
N ARG A 176 -26.17 2.79 -13.31
CA ARG A 176 -26.69 1.41 -13.07
C ARG A 176 -25.63 0.53 -12.39
N GLY A 177 -26.02 -0.31 -11.42
CA GLY A 177 -25.13 -1.12 -10.58
C GLY A 177 -24.23 -2.14 -11.31
N LEU A 178 -24.65 -2.68 -12.45
CA LEU A 178 -23.84 -3.61 -13.27
C LEU A 178 -22.51 -2.99 -13.73
N ASN A 179 -22.50 -1.68 -13.99
CA ASN A 179 -21.30 -0.96 -14.39
C ASN A 179 -20.27 -0.86 -13.26
N ILE A 180 -20.71 -0.95 -11.99
CA ILE A 180 -19.80 -0.87 -10.84
C ILE A 180 -18.99 -2.15 -10.75
N ILE A 181 -19.65 -3.32 -10.77
CA ILE A 181 -18.99 -4.63 -10.66
C ILE A 181 -17.98 -4.83 -11.79
N LEU A 182 -18.36 -4.52 -13.03
CA LEU A 182 -17.47 -4.66 -14.19
C LEU A 182 -16.22 -3.78 -14.06
N LYS A 183 -16.40 -2.50 -13.68
CA LYS A 183 -15.26 -1.56 -13.52
C LYS A 183 -14.37 -1.93 -12.35
N THR A 184 -14.94 -2.44 -11.26
CA THR A 184 -14.18 -3.07 -10.17
C THR A 184 -13.32 -4.21 -10.69
N GLY A 185 -13.91 -5.14 -11.44
CA GLY A 185 -13.19 -6.28 -12.02
C GLY A 185 -12.02 -5.87 -12.91
N ILE A 186 -12.23 -4.84 -13.75
CA ILE A 186 -11.16 -4.29 -14.62
C ILE A 186 -9.99 -3.74 -13.78
N ILE A 187 -10.27 -2.91 -12.77
CA ILE A 187 -9.21 -2.34 -11.93
C ILE A 187 -8.51 -3.44 -11.14
N PHE A 188 -9.27 -4.39 -10.60
CA PHE A 188 -8.72 -5.53 -9.86
C PHE A 188 -7.78 -6.37 -10.73
N CYS A 189 -8.18 -6.72 -11.95
CA CYS A 189 -7.32 -7.43 -12.91
C CYS A 189 -6.07 -6.62 -13.28
N PHE A 190 -6.20 -5.31 -13.50
CA PHE A 190 -5.06 -4.43 -13.74
C PHE A 190 -4.07 -4.44 -12.57
N MET A 191 -4.58 -4.35 -11.34
CA MET A 191 -3.76 -4.38 -10.13
C MET A 191 -3.11 -5.74 -9.90
N LEU A 192 -3.80 -6.85 -10.19
CA LEU A 192 -3.18 -8.19 -10.15
C LEU A 192 -2.06 -8.34 -11.20
N LEU A 193 -2.26 -7.81 -12.40
CA LEU A 193 -1.20 -7.79 -13.42
C LEU A 193 0.00 -6.96 -12.94
N ALA A 194 -0.24 -5.80 -12.32
CA ALA A 194 0.81 -4.98 -11.72
C ALA A 194 1.55 -5.74 -10.61
N TYR A 195 0.85 -6.51 -9.77
CA TYR A 195 1.48 -7.36 -8.76
C TYR A 195 2.37 -8.44 -9.37
N VAL A 196 1.88 -9.16 -10.39
CA VAL A 196 2.67 -10.17 -11.10
C VAL A 196 3.92 -9.54 -11.70
N LEU A 197 3.81 -8.34 -12.28
CA LEU A 197 4.96 -7.59 -12.77
C LEU A 197 5.92 -7.22 -11.65
N LEU A 198 5.43 -6.78 -10.49
CA LEU A 198 6.27 -6.47 -9.33
C LEU A 198 7.02 -7.70 -8.80
N VAL A 199 6.36 -8.86 -8.70
CA VAL A 199 7.01 -10.12 -8.27
C VAL A 199 8.02 -10.60 -9.32
N PHE A 200 7.72 -10.42 -10.61
CA PHE A 200 8.68 -10.68 -11.67
C PHE A 200 9.92 -9.78 -11.56
N LEU A 201 9.73 -8.47 -11.39
CA LEU A 201 10.84 -7.51 -11.20
C LEU A 201 11.63 -7.82 -9.92
N TRP A 202 10.95 -8.21 -8.84
CA TRP A 202 11.60 -8.69 -7.63
C TRP A 202 12.52 -9.87 -7.95
N ARG A 203 11.99 -10.92 -8.57
CA ARG A 203 12.73 -12.13 -8.92
C ARG A 203 13.95 -11.87 -9.81
N VAL A 204 13.84 -10.95 -10.76
CA VAL A 204 14.93 -10.62 -11.70
C VAL A 204 15.98 -9.71 -11.04
N SER A 205 15.56 -8.81 -10.16
CA SER A 205 16.46 -7.81 -9.56
C SER A 205 17.18 -8.28 -8.31
N SER A 206 16.59 -9.22 -7.56
CA SER A 206 17.11 -9.71 -6.28
C SER A 206 17.72 -11.10 -6.47
N THR A 207 18.81 -11.40 -5.76
CA THR A 207 19.53 -12.68 -5.88
C THR A 207 19.53 -13.48 -4.59
N ILE A 208 19.52 -12.79 -3.45
CA ILE A 208 19.59 -13.35 -2.10
C ILE A 208 18.17 -13.53 -1.57
N ASN A 209 17.36 -12.48 -1.65
CA ASN A 209 16.01 -12.48 -1.09
C ASN A 209 15.00 -12.68 -2.21
N GLN A 210 14.75 -13.92 -2.61
CA GLN A 210 13.80 -14.27 -3.67
C GLN A 210 12.35 -14.33 -3.14
N PRO A 211 11.33 -14.10 -4.00
CA PRO A 211 9.96 -14.45 -3.67
C PRO A 211 9.83 -15.97 -3.48
N THR A 212 8.87 -16.41 -2.68
CA THR A 212 8.72 -17.85 -2.34
C THR A 212 8.32 -18.70 -3.54
N ASP A 213 7.53 -18.11 -4.44
CA ASP A 213 7.00 -18.72 -5.65
C ASP A 213 6.67 -17.60 -6.66
N TRP A 214 6.02 -17.92 -7.77
CA TRP A 214 5.70 -16.97 -8.84
C TRP A 214 4.73 -15.84 -8.43
N LEU A 215 4.03 -16.00 -7.32
CA LEU A 215 3.10 -15.01 -6.77
C LEU A 215 3.46 -14.63 -5.33
N ASP A 216 4.58 -15.13 -4.80
CA ASP A 216 4.97 -14.96 -3.41
C ASP A 216 3.81 -15.32 -2.44
N SER A 217 3.18 -16.46 -2.72
CA SER A 217 1.93 -16.92 -2.09
C SER A 217 2.12 -17.75 -0.82
N ALA A 218 3.34 -18.20 -0.53
CA ALA A 218 3.63 -18.89 0.71
C ALA A 218 3.69 -17.90 1.90
N VAL A 219 3.28 -18.38 3.07
CA VAL A 219 3.34 -17.60 4.31
C VAL A 219 4.80 -17.51 4.77
N LYS A 220 5.25 -16.28 5.05
CA LYS A 220 6.59 -16.01 5.62
C LYS A 220 6.44 -15.61 7.07
N THR A 221 6.83 -16.48 8.00
CA THR A 221 6.88 -16.19 9.43
C THR A 221 8.33 -16.15 9.91
N PRO A 222 8.75 -15.08 10.63
CA PRO A 222 10.08 -15.04 11.25
C PRO A 222 10.12 -15.98 12.47
N SER A 223 11.20 -16.75 12.61
CA SER A 223 11.35 -17.79 13.65
C SER A 223 11.73 -17.26 15.03
N THR A 224 12.39 -16.10 15.13
CA THR A 224 12.96 -15.61 16.40
C THR A 224 12.68 -14.14 16.71
N LYS A 225 12.45 -13.29 15.70
CA LYS A 225 12.24 -11.84 15.87
C LYS A 225 11.05 -11.33 15.07
N PHE A 226 9.85 -11.42 15.65
CA PHE A 226 8.60 -11.07 14.96
C PHE A 226 8.44 -9.58 14.63
N PHE A 227 9.00 -8.72 15.49
CA PHE A 227 8.89 -7.26 15.41
C PHE A 227 10.13 -6.58 14.81
N GLU A 228 11.01 -7.33 14.15
CA GLU A 228 12.17 -6.77 13.48
C GLU A 228 11.76 -6.08 12.17
N ARG A 229 12.05 -4.79 12.10
CA ARG A 229 11.77 -3.92 10.95
C ARG A 229 13.00 -3.88 10.06
N ARG A 230 12.75 -3.78 8.75
CA ARG A 230 13.79 -3.48 7.75
C ARG A 230 14.99 -4.42 7.78
N THR A 231 14.80 -5.70 8.07
CA THR A 231 15.90 -6.70 8.05
C THR A 231 16.60 -6.76 6.70
N ASN A 232 15.84 -6.53 5.62
CA ASN A 232 16.34 -6.47 4.25
C ASN A 232 16.27 -5.03 3.70
N GLY A 233 16.45 -4.01 4.55
CA GLY A 233 16.46 -2.61 4.16
C GLY A 233 17.55 -1.84 4.90
N LEU A 234 17.51 -0.50 4.80
CA LEU A 234 18.37 0.33 5.64
C LEU A 234 17.81 0.43 7.05
N CYS A 235 18.71 0.53 8.04
CA CYS A 235 18.36 0.72 9.44
C CYS A 235 17.46 -0.39 10.02
N PRO A 236 17.94 -1.65 10.06
CA PRO A 236 17.22 -2.71 10.74
C PRO A 236 17.09 -2.37 12.24
N THR A 237 15.89 -2.55 12.80
CA THR A 237 15.64 -2.26 14.21
C THR A 237 14.49 -3.09 14.77
N ASP A 238 14.50 -3.31 16.08
CA ASP A 238 13.38 -3.91 16.80
C ASP A 238 12.30 -2.84 17.05
N ALA A 239 11.09 -3.05 16.53
CA ALA A 239 9.99 -2.10 16.68
C ALA A 239 9.60 -1.84 18.14
N THR A 240 9.91 -2.76 19.06
CA THR A 240 9.62 -2.59 20.49
C THR A 240 10.56 -1.59 21.17
N LYS A 241 11.77 -1.39 20.62
CA LYS A 241 12.80 -0.50 21.17
C LYS A 241 12.90 0.81 20.41
N ASP A 242 12.73 0.78 19.08
CA ASP A 242 12.76 1.96 18.23
C ASP A 242 11.63 1.90 17.18
N PRO A 243 10.42 2.34 17.54
CA PRO A 243 9.22 2.18 16.73
C PRO A 243 9.21 3.02 15.44
N LEU A 244 10.18 3.92 15.24
CA LEU A 244 10.33 4.71 14.00
C LEU A 244 11.70 4.52 13.32
N ALA A 245 12.57 3.69 13.89
CA ALA A 245 13.99 3.60 13.50
C ALA A 245 14.71 4.97 13.56
N LEU A 246 14.34 5.80 14.55
CA LEU A 246 14.83 7.17 14.71
C LEU A 246 16.33 7.19 15.03
N ASN A 247 16.81 6.25 15.83
CA ASN A 247 18.22 6.22 16.24
C ASN A 247 19.15 6.04 15.02
N CYS A 248 18.79 5.14 14.11
CA CYS A 248 19.56 4.93 12.88
C CYS A 248 19.36 6.03 11.83
N PHE A 249 18.19 6.68 11.82
CA PHE A 249 17.94 7.84 10.97
C PHE A 249 18.81 9.04 11.40
N LEU A 250 18.92 9.30 12.71
CA LEU A 250 19.70 10.40 13.28
C LEU A 250 21.20 10.12 13.31
N GLN A 251 21.64 8.86 13.19
CA GLN A 251 23.03 8.54 12.93
C GLN A 251 23.41 9.04 11.53
N ILE A 252 23.99 10.24 11.50
CA ILE A 252 24.69 10.79 10.35
C ILE A 252 25.94 9.92 10.18
N ASP A 253 25.95 9.06 9.15
CA ASP A 253 27.20 8.53 8.62
C ASP A 253 27.96 9.71 8.01
N LEU A 254 28.73 10.41 8.85
CA LEU A 254 29.82 11.26 8.39
C LEU A 254 30.84 10.29 7.80
N GLY A 255 30.76 10.09 6.47
CA GLY A 255 31.46 9.04 5.75
C GLY A 255 32.87 8.75 6.25
N ARG A 256 33.16 7.47 6.45
CA ARG A 256 34.51 6.94 6.26
C ARG A 256 34.67 6.53 4.81
#